data_AF-A0A7Y2GG70-F1
#
_entry.id   AF-A0A7Y2GG70-F1
#
_cell.length_a   1.000
_cell.length_b   1.000
_cell.length_c   1.000
_cell.angle_alpha   90.00
_cell.angle_beta   90.00
_cell.angle_gamma   90.00
#
_symmetry.space_group_name_H-M   'P 1'
#
loop_
_entity.id
_entity.type
_entity.pdbx_description
1 polymer ?
#
loop_
_entity_poly.entity_id
_entity_poly.type
_entity_poly.pdbx_seq_one_letter_code
_entity_poly.pdbx_strand_id
1 'polypeptide(L)'
;MRVLFIMFMLALAVPAGTAQADSLDDEALEKTKGIVEDIVRSSFPEIKSHKIRYKSFASRENFFKSRFSVWRYATFQRMRHLIYVNPFAFRGELTENALRAVIAHELAHVSYYTRKNRLELLGLIRLTSGKSNREFERKADLEAIAKGFGEGLIEYRRWLYSNVSQEVKKSKQKIYFTPPEILLVKKALKEKPELLSKWRKDIPHDIESIRNQTRYE
;
A
#
# COMPACT_ATOMS: atom_id res chain seq x y z
N MET A 1 38.13 3.07 -7.52
CA MET A 1 37.72 2.59 -8.87
C MET A 1 36.41 1.82 -8.76
N ARG A 2 35.62 1.76 -9.84
CA ARG A 2 34.34 1.04 -9.90
C ARG A 2 34.57 -0.47 -10.04
N VAL A 3 33.76 -1.30 -9.38
CA VAL A 3 33.32 -2.59 -9.94
C VAL A 3 31.81 -2.66 -9.77
N LEU A 4 31.10 -2.66 -10.90
CA LEU A 4 29.65 -2.75 -10.98
C LEU A 4 29.28 -4.23 -11.12
N PHE A 5 28.87 -4.88 -10.03
CA PHE A 5 28.44 -6.29 -10.10
C PHE A 5 27.05 -6.40 -10.72
N ILE A 6 26.99 -6.57 -12.04
CA ILE A 6 25.77 -6.95 -12.75
C ILE A 6 25.57 -8.45 -12.54
N MET A 7 24.72 -8.84 -11.58
CA MET A 7 24.27 -10.22 -11.51
C MET A 7 23.31 -10.52 -12.67
N PHE A 8 23.82 -11.23 -13.67
CA PHE A 8 23.00 -12.02 -14.58
C PHE A 8 22.41 -13.19 -13.79
N MET A 9 21.12 -13.15 -13.45
CA MET A 9 20.41 -14.36 -13.04
C MET A 9 20.04 -15.15 -14.28
N LEU A 10 20.72 -16.28 -14.49
CA LEU A 10 20.24 -17.34 -15.36
C LEU A 10 18.92 -17.87 -14.78
N ALA A 11 17.82 -17.65 -15.49
CA ALA A 11 16.54 -18.23 -15.13
C ALA A 11 16.54 -19.71 -15.52
N LEU A 12 16.84 -20.59 -14.56
CA LEU A 12 16.50 -22.01 -14.70
C LEU A 12 14.97 -22.11 -14.80
N ALA A 13 14.48 -22.67 -15.92
CA ALA A 13 13.06 -22.90 -16.13
C ALA A 13 12.58 -24.00 -15.17
N VAL A 14 11.92 -23.59 -14.09
CA VAL A 14 11.14 -24.49 -13.24
C VAL A 14 9.90 -24.92 -14.03
N PRO A 15 9.56 -26.22 -14.10
CA PRO A 15 8.46 -26.71 -14.93
C PRO A 15 7.09 -26.20 -14.45
N ALA A 16 6.11 -26.32 -15.36
CA ALA A 16 4.79 -25.70 -15.29
C ALA A 16 4.09 -25.78 -13.92
N GLY A 17 3.53 -24.64 -13.50
CA GLY A 17 2.49 -24.62 -12.48
C GLY A 17 1.27 -25.44 -12.91
N THR A 18 0.56 -26.01 -11.95
CA THR A 18 -0.67 -26.75 -12.22
C THR A 18 -1.80 -25.77 -12.57
N ALA A 19 -2.72 -26.17 -13.43
CA ALA A 19 -3.83 -25.31 -13.90
C ALA A 19 -4.69 -24.70 -12.77
N GLN A 20 -4.67 -25.33 -11.58
CA GLN A 20 -5.37 -24.83 -10.38
C GLN A 20 -4.64 -23.70 -9.65
N ALA A 21 -3.32 -23.55 -9.84
CA ALA A 21 -2.58 -22.37 -9.40
C ALA A 21 -2.88 -21.19 -10.33
N ASP A 22 -2.82 -21.41 -11.65
CA ASP A 22 -3.11 -20.39 -12.65
C ASP A 22 -4.56 -19.85 -12.51
N SER A 23 -5.54 -20.72 -12.25
CA SER A 23 -6.93 -20.29 -12.01
C SER A 23 -7.11 -19.43 -10.76
N LEU A 24 -6.35 -19.70 -9.68
CA LEU A 24 -6.41 -18.90 -8.45
C LEU A 24 -5.76 -17.52 -8.64
N ASP A 25 -4.68 -17.46 -9.42
CA ASP A 25 -4.04 -16.21 -9.81
C ASP A 25 -4.99 -15.33 -10.62
N ASP A 26 -5.66 -15.89 -11.63
CA ASP A 26 -6.62 -15.16 -12.47
C ASP A 26 -7.85 -14.67 -11.67
N GLU A 27 -8.43 -15.52 -10.80
CA GLU A 27 -9.55 -15.12 -9.93
C GLU A 27 -9.16 -13.97 -8.99
N ALA A 28 -8.00 -14.07 -8.33
CA ALA A 28 -7.50 -13.04 -7.43
C ALA A 28 -7.24 -11.70 -8.16
N LEU A 29 -6.78 -11.76 -9.42
CA LEU A 29 -6.55 -10.58 -10.25
C LEU A 29 -7.84 -9.92 -10.71
N GLU A 30 -8.82 -10.68 -11.21
CA GLU A 30 -10.09 -10.12 -11.67
C GLU A 30 -10.93 -9.57 -10.51
N LYS A 31 -10.96 -10.28 -9.36
CA LYS A 31 -11.60 -9.77 -8.14
C LYS A 31 -10.92 -8.50 -7.61
N THR A 32 -9.59 -8.44 -7.65
CA THR A 32 -8.87 -7.19 -7.32
C THR A 32 -9.23 -6.06 -8.27
N LYS A 33 -9.30 -6.33 -9.58
CA LYS A 33 -9.63 -5.35 -10.61
C LYS A 33 -11.02 -4.75 -10.39
N GLY A 34 -12.05 -5.58 -10.16
CA GLY A 34 -13.40 -5.10 -9.84
C GLY A 34 -13.44 -4.19 -8.61
N ILE A 35 -12.79 -4.61 -7.51
CA ILE A 35 -12.70 -3.81 -6.27
C ILE A 35 -11.94 -2.49 -6.51
N VAL A 36 -10.87 -2.50 -7.30
CA VAL A 36 -10.14 -1.28 -7.67
C VAL A 36 -11.01 -0.33 -8.50
N GLU A 37 -11.74 -0.84 -9.50
CA GLU A 37 -12.62 -0.02 -10.34
C GLU A 37 -13.75 0.64 -9.53
N ASP A 38 -14.29 -0.07 -8.54
CA ASP A 38 -15.24 0.48 -7.57
C ASP A 38 -14.63 1.56 -6.69
N ILE A 39 -13.51 1.28 -6.02
CA ILE A 39 -12.88 2.21 -5.06
C ILE A 39 -12.32 3.45 -5.77
N VAL A 40 -11.81 3.32 -6.99
CA VAL A 40 -11.41 4.45 -7.83
C VAL A 40 -12.62 5.31 -8.19
N ARG A 41 -13.76 4.69 -8.53
CA ARG A 41 -15.01 5.39 -8.86
C ARG A 41 -15.60 6.14 -7.67
N SER A 42 -15.60 5.55 -6.47
CA SER A 42 -16.21 6.14 -5.27
C SER A 42 -15.28 7.10 -4.51
N SER A 43 -13.99 6.77 -4.43
CA SER A 43 -13.12 7.30 -3.38
C SER A 43 -11.78 7.84 -3.89
N PHE A 44 -11.34 7.50 -5.10
CA PHE A 44 -10.14 8.07 -5.74
C PHE A 44 -10.41 8.56 -7.18
N PRO A 45 -11.40 9.45 -7.40
CA PRO A 45 -11.76 9.92 -8.74
C PRO A 45 -10.60 10.58 -9.48
N GLU A 46 -9.62 11.14 -8.76
CA GLU A 46 -8.44 11.79 -9.32
C GLU A 46 -7.52 10.84 -10.13
N ILE A 47 -7.61 9.52 -9.93
CA ILE A 47 -6.84 8.52 -10.70
C ILE A 47 -7.70 7.73 -11.71
N LYS A 48 -8.99 8.06 -11.88
CA LYS A 48 -9.91 7.39 -12.81
C LYS A 48 -9.40 7.31 -14.26
N SER A 49 -8.64 8.31 -14.71
CA SER A 49 -8.05 8.40 -16.06
C SER A 49 -6.68 7.69 -16.21
N HIS A 50 -6.17 7.03 -15.16
CA HIS A 50 -4.86 6.41 -15.14
C HIS A 50 -4.94 4.90 -15.35
N LYS A 51 -4.16 4.37 -16.30
CA LYS A 51 -4.11 2.94 -16.58
C LYS A 51 -3.31 2.20 -15.50
N ILE A 52 -4.03 1.63 -14.54
CA ILE A 52 -3.52 0.64 -13.59
C ILE A 52 -3.37 -0.71 -14.31
N ARG A 53 -2.37 -1.50 -13.91
CA ARG A 53 -2.17 -2.89 -14.34
C ARG A 53 -2.09 -3.78 -13.12
N TYR A 54 -2.54 -5.02 -13.25
CA TYR A 54 -2.53 -6.02 -12.18
C TYR A 54 -1.49 -7.10 -12.50
N LYS A 55 -0.86 -7.66 -11.47
CA LYS A 55 0.07 -8.79 -11.57
C LYS A 55 0.02 -9.63 -10.30
N SER A 56 0.03 -10.95 -10.42
CA SER A 56 0.22 -11.81 -9.25
C SER A 56 1.68 -11.78 -8.78
N PHE A 57 1.92 -12.19 -7.53
CA PHE A 57 3.24 -12.55 -7.01
C PHE A 57 3.13 -13.44 -5.78
N ALA A 58 4.09 -14.35 -5.60
CA ALA A 58 4.24 -15.11 -4.36
C ALA A 58 5.08 -14.34 -3.32
N SER A 59 4.67 -14.37 -2.06
CA SER A 59 5.46 -13.92 -0.89
C SER A 59 4.85 -14.48 0.40
N ARG A 60 5.68 -14.66 1.44
CA ARG A 60 5.24 -15.01 2.81
C ARG A 60 5.00 -13.79 3.71
N GLU A 61 5.25 -12.58 3.22
CA GLU A 61 5.32 -11.36 4.06
C GLU A 61 4.48 -10.20 3.53
N ASN A 62 4.18 -10.21 2.23
CA ASN A 62 3.53 -9.11 1.53
C ASN A 62 2.40 -9.65 0.68
N PHE A 63 1.22 -9.07 0.83
CA PHE A 63 0.00 -9.52 0.16
C PHE A 63 -0.47 -8.58 -0.94
N PHE A 64 -0.21 -7.29 -0.77
CA PHE A 64 -0.43 -6.26 -1.76
C PHE A 64 0.83 -5.37 -1.82
N LYS A 65 1.06 -4.75 -2.97
CA LYS A 65 2.06 -3.68 -3.16
C LYS A 65 1.79 -2.92 -4.47
N SER A 66 1.80 -1.61 -4.41
CA SER A 66 1.76 -0.72 -5.56
C SER A 66 3.17 -0.35 -6.02
N ARG A 67 3.36 -0.23 -7.33
CA ARG A 67 4.62 0.23 -7.96
C ARG A 67 4.31 1.08 -9.17
N PHE A 68 5.30 1.85 -9.63
CA PHE A 68 5.29 2.50 -10.93
C PHE A 68 6.40 1.97 -11.83
N SER A 69 6.24 2.12 -13.14
CA SER A 69 7.22 1.67 -14.13
C SER A 69 8.48 2.56 -14.17
N VAL A 70 9.53 2.14 -13.45
CA VAL A 70 10.83 2.85 -13.38
C VAL A 70 11.55 2.97 -14.73
N TRP A 71 11.27 2.10 -15.71
CA TRP A 71 11.79 2.25 -17.08
C TRP A 71 11.04 3.29 -17.94
N ARG A 72 9.86 3.76 -17.48
CA ARG A 72 9.13 4.91 -18.06
C ARG A 72 9.34 6.19 -17.25
N TYR A 73 9.73 6.04 -15.97
CA TYR A 73 10.82 6.86 -15.43
C TYR A 73 12.10 6.64 -16.28
N ALA A 74 13.15 7.46 -16.15
CA ALA A 74 14.21 7.58 -17.16
C ALA A 74 13.66 8.01 -18.54
N THR A 75 13.15 7.11 -19.40
CA THR A 75 12.78 7.30 -20.84
C THR A 75 11.66 8.32 -21.16
N PHE A 76 11.23 9.13 -20.20
CA PHE A 76 10.19 10.18 -20.33
C PHE A 76 8.81 9.75 -20.85
N GLN A 77 8.56 8.44 -21.00
CA GLN A 77 7.26 7.91 -21.38
C GLN A 77 6.20 8.05 -20.27
N ARG A 78 4.91 8.09 -20.65
CA ARG A 78 3.79 8.07 -19.70
C ARG A 78 3.90 6.88 -18.74
N MET A 79 3.86 7.19 -17.44
CA MET A 79 4.00 6.25 -16.35
C MET A 79 2.89 5.19 -16.38
N ARG A 80 3.22 3.96 -15.99
CA ARG A 80 2.25 2.88 -15.75
C ARG A 80 2.29 2.54 -14.26
N HIS A 81 1.12 2.46 -13.65
CA HIS A 81 0.95 2.02 -12.27
C HIS A 81 0.66 0.52 -12.26
N LEU A 82 1.24 -0.20 -11.32
CA LEU A 82 1.06 -1.64 -11.14
C LEU A 82 0.61 -1.89 -9.71
N ILE A 83 -0.51 -2.59 -9.54
CA ILE A 83 -0.90 -3.22 -8.28
C ILE A 83 -0.51 -4.69 -8.39
N TYR A 84 0.30 -5.15 -7.44
CA TYR A 84 0.66 -6.54 -7.32
C TYR A 84 -0.17 -7.19 -6.22
N VAL A 85 -0.67 -8.40 -6.49
CA VAL A 85 -1.58 -9.17 -5.65
C VAL A 85 -0.96 -10.50 -5.30
N ASN A 86 -1.06 -10.91 -4.04
CA ASN A 86 -0.69 -12.26 -3.60
C ASN A 86 -1.99 -13.10 -3.52
N PRO A 87 -2.17 -14.11 -4.38
CA PRO A 87 -3.36 -14.96 -4.40
C PRO A 87 -3.64 -15.65 -3.06
N PHE A 88 -2.63 -15.83 -2.21
CA PHE A 88 -2.81 -16.35 -0.85
C PHE A 88 -3.83 -15.53 -0.02
N ALA A 89 -3.90 -14.21 -0.24
CA ALA A 89 -4.85 -13.34 0.46
C ALA A 89 -6.33 -13.67 0.19
N PHE A 90 -6.62 -14.47 -0.85
CA PHE A 90 -7.97 -14.83 -1.27
C PHE A 90 -8.43 -16.19 -0.75
N ARG A 91 -7.59 -16.92 0.01
CA ARG A 91 -7.87 -18.28 0.51
C ARG A 91 -8.86 -18.36 1.69
N GLY A 92 -9.72 -17.36 1.86
CA GLY A 92 -10.91 -17.43 2.73
C GLY A 92 -10.83 -16.76 4.11
N GLU A 93 -9.67 -16.29 4.56
CA GLU A 93 -9.52 -15.64 5.88
C GLU A 93 -9.67 -14.10 5.87
N LEU A 94 -9.43 -13.45 4.72
CA LEU A 94 -9.46 -12.01 4.61
C LEU A 94 -10.88 -11.54 4.24
N THR A 95 -11.50 -10.71 5.09
CA THR A 95 -12.83 -10.14 4.85
C THR A 95 -12.82 -9.22 3.63
N GLU A 96 -13.98 -9.03 2.98
CA GLU A 96 -14.07 -8.06 1.88
C GLU A 96 -13.74 -6.64 2.35
N ASN A 97 -14.20 -6.24 3.54
CA ASN A 97 -13.86 -4.93 4.13
C ASN A 97 -12.33 -4.74 4.25
N ALA A 98 -11.62 -5.75 4.74
CA ALA A 98 -10.16 -5.72 4.86
C ALA A 98 -9.47 -5.67 3.49
N LEU A 99 -9.95 -6.45 2.52
CA LEU A 99 -9.46 -6.45 1.14
C LEU A 99 -9.65 -5.08 0.46
N ARG A 100 -10.85 -4.50 0.55
CA ARG A 100 -11.17 -3.16 0.05
C ARG A 100 -10.26 -2.10 0.69
N ALA A 101 -10.02 -2.21 1.99
CA ALA A 101 -9.21 -1.24 2.73
C ALA A 101 -7.70 -1.30 2.41
N VAL A 102 -7.11 -2.50 2.25
CA VAL A 102 -5.72 -2.59 1.76
C VAL A 102 -5.60 -2.11 0.31
N ILE A 103 -6.60 -2.40 -0.54
CA ILE A 103 -6.62 -1.86 -1.90
C ILE A 103 -6.71 -0.33 -1.88
N ALA A 104 -7.51 0.27 -0.99
CA ALA A 104 -7.56 1.72 -0.82
C ALA A 104 -6.21 2.33 -0.37
N HIS A 105 -5.46 1.64 0.50
CA HIS A 105 -4.09 2.02 0.84
C HIS A 105 -3.16 1.98 -0.40
N GLU A 106 -3.21 0.92 -1.21
CA GLU A 106 -2.43 0.87 -2.45
C GLU A 106 -2.84 1.94 -3.48
N LEU A 107 -4.12 2.31 -3.53
CA LEU A 107 -4.61 3.40 -4.37
C LEU A 107 -4.20 4.78 -3.84
N ALA A 108 -3.98 4.95 -2.53
CA ALA A 108 -3.38 6.16 -1.98
C ALA A 108 -1.93 6.34 -2.45
N HIS A 109 -1.14 5.25 -2.50
CA HIS A 109 0.18 5.26 -3.13
C HIS A 109 0.11 5.60 -4.63
N VAL A 110 -0.83 5.01 -5.38
CA VAL A 110 -1.05 5.36 -6.80
C VAL A 110 -1.40 6.84 -6.96
N SER A 111 -2.32 7.38 -6.14
CA SER A 111 -2.71 8.80 -6.14
C SER A 111 -1.56 9.73 -5.74
N TYR A 112 -0.67 9.30 -4.84
CA TYR A 112 0.57 10.01 -4.57
C TYR A 112 1.46 10.06 -5.83
N TYR A 113 1.67 8.93 -6.50
CA TYR A 113 2.54 8.88 -7.69
C TYR A 113 2.01 9.68 -8.89
N THR A 114 0.70 9.78 -9.08
CA THR A 114 0.10 10.53 -10.22
C THR A 114 0.19 12.04 -10.05
N ARG A 115 0.15 12.55 -8.81
CA ARG A 115 0.21 13.98 -8.49
C ARG A 115 1.64 14.55 -8.43
N LYS A 116 2.66 13.70 -8.53
CA LYS A 116 4.07 14.07 -8.32
C LYS A 116 4.84 14.17 -9.63
N ASN A 117 5.64 15.23 -9.76
CA ASN A 117 6.53 15.40 -10.90
C ASN A 117 7.73 14.45 -10.80
N ARG A 118 8.47 14.33 -11.90
CA ARG A 118 9.58 13.35 -12.02
C ARG A 118 10.70 13.56 -10.99
N LEU A 119 11.03 14.81 -10.65
CA LEU A 119 12.06 15.12 -9.65
C LEU A 119 11.59 14.76 -8.24
N GLU A 120 10.31 15.00 -7.93
CA GLU A 120 9.74 14.58 -6.64
C GLU A 120 9.72 13.06 -6.49
N LEU A 121 9.48 12.31 -7.58
CA LEU A 121 9.56 10.85 -7.59
C LEU A 121 10.98 10.31 -7.40
N LEU A 122 12.05 11.07 -7.74
CA LEU A 122 13.42 10.72 -7.33
C LEU A 122 13.61 10.84 -5.81
N GLY A 123 12.82 11.67 -5.14
CA GLY A 123 12.78 11.76 -3.68
C GLY A 123 12.45 10.42 -3.00
N LEU A 124 11.81 9.49 -3.71
CA LEU A 124 11.51 8.14 -3.23
C LEU A 124 12.75 7.27 -3.03
N ILE A 125 13.92 7.65 -3.56
CA ILE A 125 15.21 7.02 -3.21
C ILE A 125 15.46 7.12 -1.69
N ARG A 126 14.93 8.16 -1.01
CA ARG A 126 15.04 8.34 0.45
C ARG A 126 14.21 7.33 1.27
N LEU A 127 13.28 6.59 0.65
CA LEU A 127 12.54 5.49 1.30
C LEU A 127 13.44 4.30 1.69
N THR A 128 14.70 4.30 1.24
CA THR A 128 15.75 3.43 1.78
C THR A 128 16.03 3.66 3.26
N SER A 129 15.67 4.82 3.82
CA SER A 129 15.73 5.08 5.27
C SER A 129 14.44 4.66 5.98
N GLY A 130 14.59 4.02 7.15
CA GLY A 130 13.45 3.53 7.92
C GLY A 130 12.45 4.62 8.35
N LYS A 131 12.91 5.85 8.61
CA LYS A 131 12.04 6.99 8.94
C LYS A 131 11.17 7.40 7.76
N SER A 132 11.76 7.64 6.58
CA SER A 132 10.97 8.04 5.40
C SER A 132 10.06 6.92 4.91
N ASN A 133 10.44 5.65 5.07
CA ASN A 133 9.55 4.52 4.76
C ASN A 133 8.31 4.51 5.68
N ARG A 134 8.49 4.70 7.00
CA ARG A 134 7.38 4.82 7.96
C ARG A 134 6.44 5.99 7.62
N GLU A 135 7.00 7.17 7.32
CA GLU A 135 6.21 8.34 6.93
C GLU A 135 5.39 8.09 5.66
N PHE A 136 6.01 7.48 4.65
CA PHE A 136 5.35 7.17 3.37
C PHE A 136 4.17 6.20 3.55
N GLU A 137 4.39 5.11 4.28
CA GLU A 137 3.37 4.08 4.52
C GLU A 137 2.24 4.57 5.43
N ARG A 138 2.55 5.34 6.49
CA ARG A 138 1.52 6.00 7.31
C ARG A 138 0.75 7.07 6.56
N LYS A 139 1.32 7.69 5.51
CA LYS A 139 0.58 8.62 4.65
C LYS A 139 -0.51 7.90 3.84
N ALA A 140 -0.20 6.73 3.29
CA ALA A 140 -1.19 5.92 2.59
C ALA A 140 -2.28 5.40 3.54
N ASP A 141 -1.93 4.98 4.76
CA ASP A 141 -2.92 4.68 5.81
C ASP A 141 -3.80 5.90 6.13
N LEU A 142 -3.22 7.09 6.31
CA LEU A 142 -3.96 8.31 6.61
C LEU A 142 -4.98 8.67 5.52
N GLU A 143 -4.59 8.62 4.24
CA GLU A 143 -5.50 8.90 3.12
C GLU A 143 -6.61 7.84 3.01
N ALA A 144 -6.30 6.56 3.25
CA ALA A 144 -7.31 5.50 3.25
C ALA A 144 -8.29 5.64 4.44
N ILE A 145 -7.80 5.96 5.64
CA ILE A 145 -8.64 6.25 6.81
C ILE A 145 -9.56 7.45 6.53
N ALA A 146 -9.02 8.55 6.00
CA ALA A 146 -9.77 9.75 5.67
C ALA A 146 -10.86 9.53 4.59
N LYS A 147 -10.71 8.48 3.77
CA LYS A 147 -11.68 8.06 2.75
C LYS A 147 -12.66 6.98 3.24
N GLY A 148 -12.67 6.68 4.55
CA GLY A 148 -13.62 5.77 5.20
C GLY A 148 -13.14 4.32 5.40
N PHE A 149 -11.95 3.95 4.91
CA PHE A 149 -11.47 2.56 4.95
C PHE A 149 -10.85 2.13 6.30
N GLY A 150 -11.08 2.90 7.35
CA GLY A 150 -10.43 2.72 8.66
C GLY A 150 -10.79 1.43 9.41
N GLU A 151 -12.02 0.92 9.31
CA GLU A 151 -12.37 -0.39 9.92
C GLU A 151 -11.70 -1.55 9.18
N GLY A 152 -11.80 -1.57 7.85
CA GLY A 152 -11.14 -2.60 7.05
C GLY A 152 -9.62 -2.60 7.22
N LEU A 153 -8.97 -1.44 7.44
CA LEU A 153 -7.54 -1.41 7.76
C LEU A 153 -7.24 -2.07 9.12
N ILE A 154 -8.10 -1.92 10.12
CA ILE A 154 -7.98 -2.62 11.42
C ILE A 154 -8.10 -4.14 11.22
N GLU A 155 -9.10 -4.59 10.44
CA GLU A 155 -9.29 -5.99 10.09
C GLU A 155 -8.07 -6.55 9.33
N TYR A 156 -7.61 -5.86 8.28
CA TYR A 156 -6.43 -6.24 7.50
C TYR A 156 -5.17 -6.33 8.36
N ARG A 157 -4.92 -5.35 9.25
CA ARG A 157 -3.75 -5.39 10.14
C ARG A 157 -3.79 -6.58 11.09
N ARG A 158 -4.96 -6.95 11.62
CA ARG A 158 -5.11 -8.15 12.47
C ARG A 158 -4.79 -9.42 11.69
N TRP A 159 -5.42 -9.60 10.52
CA TRP A 159 -5.18 -10.75 9.63
C TRP A 159 -3.71 -10.84 9.16
N LEU A 160 -3.12 -9.71 8.78
CA LEU A 160 -1.72 -9.61 8.39
C LEU A 160 -0.78 -10.05 9.52
N TYR A 161 -1.09 -9.71 10.77
CA TYR A 161 -0.27 -10.05 11.94
C TYR A 161 -0.46 -11.49 12.45
N SER A 162 -1.48 -12.22 11.99
CA SER A 162 -1.57 -13.68 12.18
C SER A 162 -0.91 -14.48 11.06
N ASN A 163 -0.77 -13.89 9.86
CA ASN A 163 -0.27 -14.55 8.65
C ASN A 163 1.20 -14.26 8.30
N VAL A 164 1.99 -13.68 9.21
CA VAL A 164 3.43 -13.41 9.03
C VAL A 164 4.24 -13.75 10.28
N SER A 165 5.56 -13.89 10.16
CA SER A 165 6.44 -14.16 11.31
C SER A 165 6.43 -13.03 12.34
N GLN A 166 6.86 -13.31 13.58
CA GLN A 166 6.88 -12.30 14.65
C GLN A 166 7.85 -11.15 14.35
N GLU A 167 8.92 -11.40 13.59
CA GLU A 167 9.92 -10.42 13.14
C GLU A 167 9.29 -9.49 12.11
N VAL A 168 8.60 -10.05 11.11
CA VAL A 168 7.87 -9.31 10.08
C VAL A 168 6.75 -8.47 10.70
N LYS A 169 6.00 -9.05 11.64
CA LYS A 169 4.97 -8.35 12.43
C LYS A 169 5.55 -7.16 13.19
N LYS A 170 6.62 -7.37 13.98
CA LYS A 170 7.31 -6.30 14.72
C LYS A 170 7.85 -5.20 13.80
N SER A 171 8.34 -5.56 12.61
CA SER A 171 8.78 -4.61 11.58
C SER A 171 7.61 -3.77 11.05
N LYS A 172 6.52 -4.43 10.62
CA LYS A 172 5.32 -3.76 10.10
C LYS A 172 4.65 -2.88 11.16
N GLN A 173 4.62 -3.28 12.44
CA GLN A 173 4.10 -2.45 13.54
C GLN A 173 4.88 -1.15 13.77
N LYS A 174 6.15 -1.06 13.34
CA LYS A 174 6.95 0.19 13.38
C LYS A 174 6.73 1.09 12.15
N ILE A 175 6.29 0.51 11.04
CA ILE A 175 6.19 1.18 9.73
C ILE A 175 4.79 1.72 9.48
N TYR A 176 3.76 0.91 9.71
CA TYR A 176 2.36 1.27 9.46
C TYR A 176 1.68 1.81 10.72
N PHE A 177 0.45 2.32 10.62
CA PHE A 177 -0.39 2.46 11.81
C PHE A 177 -0.88 1.07 12.27
N THR A 178 -0.79 0.83 13.57
CA THR A 178 -1.34 -0.35 14.26
C THR A 178 -2.84 -0.18 14.55
N PRO A 179 -3.60 -1.26 14.83
CA PRO A 179 -5.04 -1.14 15.10
C PRO A 179 -5.44 -0.11 16.17
N PRO A 180 -4.74 0.03 17.32
CA PRO A 180 -5.05 1.08 18.30
C PRO A 180 -4.77 2.49 17.78
N GLU A 181 -3.71 2.69 16.99
CA GLU A 181 -3.42 3.97 16.36
C GLU A 181 -4.47 4.33 15.30
N ILE A 182 -4.89 3.37 14.46
CA ILE A 182 -5.94 3.59 13.46
C ILE A 182 -7.25 4.02 14.14
N LEU A 183 -7.62 3.40 15.28
CA LEU A 183 -8.78 3.81 16.07
C LEU A 183 -8.68 5.27 16.55
N LEU A 184 -7.50 5.69 17.02
CA LEU A 184 -7.27 7.07 17.48
C LEU A 184 -7.28 8.06 16.31
N VAL A 185 -6.62 7.76 15.19
CA VAL A 185 -6.61 8.59 13.98
C VAL A 185 -8.03 8.76 13.44
N LYS A 186 -8.83 7.68 13.35
CA LYS A 186 -10.23 7.72 12.94
C LYS A 186 -11.07 8.62 13.85
N LYS A 187 -10.93 8.46 15.18
CA LYS A 187 -11.65 9.27 16.16
C LYS A 187 -11.31 10.76 16.00
N ALA A 188 -10.02 11.07 15.97
CA ALA A 188 -9.53 12.44 15.81
C ALA A 188 -9.99 13.08 14.49
N LEU A 189 -9.92 12.38 13.35
CA LEU A 189 -10.41 12.91 12.07
C LEU A 189 -11.93 13.05 12.00
N LYS A 190 -12.70 12.29 12.79
CA LYS A 190 -14.15 12.46 12.91
C LYS A 190 -14.51 13.68 13.76
N GLU A 191 -13.74 13.94 14.82
CA GLU A 191 -13.96 15.07 15.74
C GLU A 191 -13.38 16.39 15.21
N LYS A 192 -12.28 16.32 14.46
CA LYS A 192 -11.48 17.44 13.95
C LYS A 192 -10.96 17.16 12.52
N PRO A 193 -11.80 17.27 11.47
CA PRO A 193 -11.41 16.93 10.09
C PRO A 193 -10.21 17.73 9.54
N GLU A 194 -10.00 18.94 10.04
CA GLU A 194 -8.88 19.84 9.71
C GLU A 194 -7.50 19.24 10.03
N LEU A 195 -7.42 18.34 11.02
CA LEU A 195 -6.20 17.60 11.34
C LEU A 195 -5.65 16.83 10.14
N LEU A 196 -6.48 16.44 9.16
CA LEU A 196 -6.01 15.78 7.94
C LEU A 196 -5.01 16.65 7.16
N SER A 197 -5.22 17.97 7.11
CA SER A 197 -4.31 18.90 6.42
C SER A 197 -2.97 19.04 7.15
N LYS A 198 -3.03 19.07 8.49
CA LYS A 198 -1.87 19.08 9.40
C LYS A 198 -1.07 17.78 9.28
N TRP A 199 -1.73 16.63 9.42
CA TRP A 199 -1.14 15.30 9.36
C TRP A 199 -0.61 14.90 7.99
N ARG A 200 -1.11 15.50 6.90
CA ARG A 200 -0.47 15.37 5.57
C ARG A 200 0.93 16.00 5.50
N LYS A 201 1.27 16.93 6.40
CA LYS A 201 2.58 17.60 6.49
C LYS A 201 3.46 16.99 7.59
N ASP A 202 2.89 16.73 8.77
CA ASP A 202 3.55 16.14 9.92
C ASP A 202 2.76 14.92 10.43
N ILE A 203 3.18 13.71 10.02
CA ILE A 203 2.45 12.46 10.25
C ILE A 203 2.76 11.94 11.66
N PRO A 204 1.77 11.69 12.53
CA PRO A 204 2.03 11.14 13.85
C PRO A 204 2.66 9.73 13.78
N HIS A 205 3.63 9.47 14.66
CA HIS A 205 4.53 8.33 14.61
C HIS A 205 4.21 7.23 15.63
N ASP A 206 3.30 7.50 16.56
CA ASP A 206 2.91 6.64 17.69
C ASP A 206 1.61 7.16 18.33
N ILE A 207 1.11 6.45 19.34
CA ILE A 207 -0.10 6.82 20.10
C ILE A 207 0.03 8.19 20.80
N GLU A 208 1.24 8.55 21.25
CA GLU A 208 1.47 9.78 22.00
C GLU A 208 1.43 11.01 21.09
N SER A 209 2.12 10.97 19.95
CA SER A 209 2.07 12.01 18.93
C SER A 209 0.66 12.20 18.36
N ILE A 210 -0.13 11.14 18.15
CA ILE A 210 -1.56 11.28 17.79
C ILE A 210 -2.30 12.10 18.87
N ARG A 211 -2.16 11.71 20.15
CA ARG A 211 -2.84 12.38 21.27
C ARG A 211 -2.41 13.85 21.41
N ASN A 212 -1.11 14.11 21.36
CA ASN A 212 -0.55 15.46 21.51
C ASN A 212 -1.01 16.35 20.34
N GLN A 213 -0.85 15.91 19.10
CA GLN A 213 -1.26 16.71 17.92
C GLN A 213 -2.78 16.96 17.84
N THR A 214 -3.61 16.15 18.52
CA THR A 214 -5.07 16.33 18.67
C THR A 214 -5.45 17.33 19.77
N ARG A 215 -4.62 17.45 20.82
CA ARG A 215 -4.87 18.27 22.03
C ARG A 215 -4.50 19.75 21.92
N TYR A 216 -3.57 20.11 21.04
CA TYR A 216 -3.01 21.48 20.96
C TYR A 216 -3.83 22.46 20.10
N GLU A 217 -5.16 22.26 20.03
CA GLU A 217 -6.15 23.13 19.36
C GLU A 217 -7.46 23.10 20.18
#